data_AF-A0A512HRV1-F1
#
_entry.id   AF-A0A512HRV1-F1
#
_cell.length_a   1.000
_cell.length_b   1.000
_cell.length_c   1.000
_cell.angle_alpha   90.00
_cell.angle_beta   90.00
_cell.angle_gamma   90.00
#
_symmetry.space_group_name_H-M   'P 1'
#
loop_
_entity.id
_entity.type
_entity.pdbx_description
1 polymer ?
#
loop_
_entity_poly.entity_id
_entity_poly.type
_entity_poly.pdbx_seq_one_letter_code
_entity_poly.pdbx_strand_id
1 'polypeptide(L)' 'MAKALFGHLGAPSAEHAHETAVLRRRIGDLENEVLRLKAENDGLLARLAETAHDGDFAELLESASR' A
#
# COMPACT_ATOMS: atom_id res chain seq x y z
N MET A 1 -0.52 19.33 -44.84
CA MET A 1 0.22 18.57 -43.81
C MET A 1 -0.50 18.64 -42.45
N ALA A 2 -1.66 17.97 -42.32
CA ALA A 2 -2.44 17.96 -41.07
C ALA A 2 -2.79 16.53 -40.57
N LYS A 3 -2.76 15.53 -41.46
CA LYS A 3 -3.04 14.12 -41.13
C LYS A 3 -1.97 13.43 -40.29
N ALA A 4 -0.72 13.91 -40.32
CA ALA A 4 0.38 13.35 -39.53
C ALA A 4 0.31 13.79 -38.05
N LEU A 5 -0.31 14.94 -37.76
CA LEU A 5 -0.48 15.43 -36.39
C LEU A 5 -1.63 14.73 -35.66
N PHE A 6 -2.67 14.27 -36.36
CA PHE A 6 -3.81 13.57 -35.77
C PHE A 6 -3.43 12.21 -35.15
N GLY A 7 -2.47 11.49 -35.75
CA GLY A 7 -1.97 10.22 -35.18
C GLY A 7 -1.10 10.42 -33.94
N HIS A 8 -0.50 11.60 -33.78
CA HIS A 8 0.41 11.92 -32.68
C HIS A 8 -0.31 12.55 -31.47
N LEU A 9 -1.48 13.15 -31.69
CA LEU A 9 -2.29 13.78 -30.64
C LEU A 9 -3.31 12.83 -29.97
N GLY A 10 -3.58 11.66 -30.57
CA GLY A 10 -4.61 10.72 -30.09
C GLY A 10 -4.09 9.41 -29.51
N ALA A 11 -2.82 9.06 -29.74
CA ALA A 11 -2.21 7.84 -29.21
C ALA A 11 -1.27 8.18 -28.04
N PRO A 12 -1.35 7.48 -26.89
CA PRO A 12 -0.34 7.62 -25.85
C PRO A 12 1.02 7.35 -26.48
N SER A 13 1.97 8.29 -26.33
CA SER A 13 3.32 8.05 -26.83
C SER A 13 3.90 6.78 -26.16
N ALA A 14 4.87 6.14 -26.82
CA ALA A 14 5.51 4.94 -26.28
C ALA A 14 6.09 5.18 -24.86
N GLU A 15 6.53 6.41 -24.59
CA GLU A 15 6.98 6.88 -23.27
C GLU A 15 5.85 6.88 -22.24
N HIS A 16 4.69 7.48 -22.54
CA HIS A 16 3.53 7.44 -21.65
C HIS A 16 3.04 6.00 -21.38
N ALA A 17 3.09 5.12 -22.39
CA ALA A 17 2.74 3.71 -22.23
C ALA A 17 3.73 2.99 -21.28
N HIS A 18 5.03 3.29 -21.41
CA HIS A 18 6.06 2.77 -20.52
C HIS A 18 5.89 3.26 -19.08
N GLU A 19 5.69 4.56 -18.88
CA GLU A 19 5.43 5.15 -17.56
C GLU A 19 4.19 4.54 -16.91
N THR A 20 3.11 4.39 -17.66
CA THR A 20 1.88 3.76 -17.17
C THR A 20 2.13 2.31 -16.73
N ALA A 21 2.96 1.56 -17.47
CA ALA A 21 3.33 0.19 -17.11
C ALA A 21 4.15 0.14 -15.81
N VAL A 22 5.11 1.06 -15.64
CA VAL A 22 5.92 1.18 -14.42
C VAL A 22 5.04 1.54 -13.22
N LEU A 23 4.13 2.51 -13.38
CA LEU A 23 3.20 2.92 -12.34
C LEU A 23 2.27 1.78 -11.93
N ARG A 24 1.70 1.05 -12.90
CA ARG A 24 0.86 -0.12 -12.62
C ARG A 24 1.60 -1.19 -11.84
N ARG A 25 2.86 -1.48 -12.20
CA ARG A 25 3.69 -2.42 -11.44
C ARG A 25 3.89 -1.94 -10.00
N ARG A 26 4.26 -0.68 -9.82
CA ARG A 26 4.46 -0.10 -8.49
C ARG A 26 3.19 -0.11 -7.64
N ILE A 27 2.03 0.15 -8.25
CA ILE A 27 0.74 0.04 -7.57
C ILE A 27 0.52 -1.40 -7.07
N GLY A 28 0.73 -2.41 -7.92
CA GLY A 28 0.60 -3.80 -7.51
C GLY A 28 1.57 -4.19 -6.38
N ASP A 29 2.82 -3.72 -6.44
CA ASP A 29 3.79 -3.94 -5.37
C ASP A 29 3.34 -3.30 -4.05
N LEU A 30 2.81 -2.07 -4.10
CA LEU A 30 2.29 -1.36 -2.93
C LEU A 30 1.02 -2.00 -2.35
N GLU A 31 0.10 -2.47 -3.21
CA GLU A 31 -1.11 -3.19 -2.79
C GLU A 31 -0.76 -4.47 -2.03
N ASN A 32 0.23 -5.23 -2.54
CA ASN A 32 0.74 -6.43 -1.86
C ASN A 32 1.34 -6.09 -0.49
N GLU A 33 2.13 -5.02 -0.40
CA GLU A 33 2.75 -4.63 0.87
C GLU A 33 1.70 -4.16 1.89
N VAL A 34 0.67 -3.42 1.45
CA VAL A 34 -0.46 -3.05 2.32
C VAL A 34 -1.17 -4.29 2.85
N LEU A 35 -1.42 -5.30 2.02
CA LEU A 35 -2.05 -6.55 2.46
C LEU A 35 -1.19 -7.29 3.48
N ARG A 36 0.13 -7.36 3.25
CA ARG A 36 1.09 -7.97 4.18
C ARG A 36 1.09 -7.25 5.53
N LEU A 37 1.19 -5.93 5.52
CA LEU A 37 1.20 -5.11 6.73
C LEU A 37 -0.12 -5.20 7.50
N LYS A 38 -1.27 -5.27 6.81
CA LYS A 38 -2.56 -5.50 7.46
C LYS A 38 -2.61 -6.85 8.15
N ALA A 39 -2.21 -7.93 7.49
CA ALA A 39 -2.17 -9.25 8.11
C ALA A 39 -1.23 -9.30 9.33
N GLU A 40 -0.09 -8.63 9.26
CA GLU A 40 0.83 -8.48 10.39
C GLU A 40 0.19 -7.69 11.54
N ASN A 41 -0.46 -6.56 11.24
CA ASN A 41 -1.14 -5.74 12.23
C ASN A 41 -2.28 -6.50 12.91
N ASP A 42 -3.12 -7.20 12.14
CA ASP A 42 -4.20 -8.04 12.66
C ASP A 42 -3.64 -9.13 13.59
N GLY A 43 -2.50 -9.74 13.25
CA GLY A 43 -1.82 -10.70 14.11
C GLY A 43 -1.25 -10.08 15.40
N LEU A 44 -0.71 -8.86 15.33
CA LEU A 44 -0.25 -8.14 16.52
C LEU A 44 -1.42 -7.73 17.42
N LEU A 45 -2.52 -7.25 16.85
CA LEU A 45 -3.73 -6.91 17.59
C LEU A 45 -4.37 -8.13 18.25
N ALA A 46 -4.37 -9.29 17.59
CA ALA A 46 -4.85 -10.54 18.19
C ALA A 46 -4.00 -10.92 19.41
N ARG A 47 -2.67 -10.88 19.30
CA ARG A 47 -1.75 -11.12 20.43
C ARG A 47 -1.95 -10.12 21.57
N LEU A 48 -2.15 -8.86 21.22
CA LEU A 48 -2.42 -7.80 22.20
C LEU A 48 -3.74 -8.02 22.92
N ALA A 49 -4.77 -8.48 22.22
CA ALA A 49 -6.04 -8.83 22.82
C ALA A 49 -5.93 -10.05 23.74
N GLU A 50 -5.13 -11.06 23.36
CA GLU A 50 -4.82 -12.20 24.22
C GLU A 50 -4.12 -11.76 25.51
N THR A 51 -3.11 -10.89 25.45
CA THR A 51 -2.43 -10.37 26.65
C THR A 51 -3.28 -9.38 27.45
N ALA A 52 -4.17 -8.63 26.79
CA ALA A 52 -5.11 -7.73 27.45
C ALA A 52 -6.20 -8.46 28.25
N HIS A 53 -6.65 -9.62 27.76
CA HIS A 53 -7.57 -10.47 28.49
C HIS A 53 -6.99 -10.99 29.81
N ASP A 54 -5.66 -11.07 29.92
CA ASP A 54 -4.94 -11.44 31.15
C ASP A 54 -4.67 -10.27 32.13
N GLY A 55 -5.13 -9.05 31.82
CA GLY A 55 -5.09 -7.88 32.73
C GLY A 55 -3.91 -6.92 32.54
N ASP A 56 -2.91 -7.28 31.73
CA ASP A 56 -1.64 -6.54 31.59
C ASP A 56 -1.71 -5.33 30.65
N PHE A 57 -2.71 -5.23 29.78
CA PHE A 57 -2.74 -4.20 28.74
C PHE A 57 -2.86 -2.77 29.27
N ALA A 58 -3.53 -2.59 30.41
CA ALA A 58 -3.57 -1.31 31.10
C ALA A 58 -2.20 -0.91 31.68
N GLU A 59 -1.42 -1.85 32.23
CA GLU A 59 -0.07 -1.62 32.76
C GLU A 59 0.97 -1.40 31.64
N LEU A 60 0.85 -2.09 30.51
CA LEU A 60 1.73 -1.93 29.34
C LEU A 60 1.55 -0.55 28.67
N LEU A 61 0.30 -0.06 28.57
CA LEU A 61 0.05 1.30 28.07
C LEU A 61 0.53 2.38 29.05
N GLU A 62 0.37 2.17 30.36
CA GLU A 62 0.84 3.13 31.36
C GLU A 62 2.38 3.20 31.39
N SER A 63 3.07 2.07 31.25
CA SER A 63 4.55 2.02 31.18
C SER A 63 5.14 2.59 29.89
N ALA A 64 4.46 2.45 28.74
CA ALA A 64 4.87 3.06 27.48
C ALA A 64 4.66 4.60 27.42
N SER A 65 3.85 5.14 28.35
CA SER A 65 3.56 6.58 28.45
C SER A 65 4.41 7.34 29.47
N ARG A 66 5.19 6.64 30.30
CA ARG A 66 6.17 7.22 31.24
C ARG A 66 7.56 7.29 30.61
#